data_AF-A0A8I2G930-F1
#
_entry.id   AF-A0A8I2G930-F1
#
_cell.length_a   1.000
_cell.length_b   1.000
_cell.length_c   1.000
_cell.angle_alpha   90.00
_cell.angle_beta   90.00
_cell.angle_gamma   90.00
#
_symmetry.space_group_name_H-M   'P 1'
#
loop_
_entity.id
_entity.type
_entity.pdbx_description
1 polymer ?
#
loop_
_entity_poly.entity_id
_entity_poly.type
_entity_poly.pdbx_seq_one_letter_code
_entity_poly.pdbx_strand_id
1 'polypeptide(L)'
;MKNTTVRTQDRVAVSFGLDGVRRRAEKDRSAKFTALLHHITATLLRESYYQLKRDAAAGVDEETWREYYMGHWDRIENLRERIHKGSYRAPPTAVKAGIYK
;
A
#
# COMPACT_ATOMS: atom_id res chain seq x y z
N MET A 1 -1.17 13.46 43.02
CA MET A 1 -2.40 13.25 42.22
C MET A 1 -2.31 14.09 40.94
N LYS A 2 -2.57 13.45 39.80
CA LYS A 2 -2.89 14.01 38.46
C LYS A 2 -1.71 14.52 37.59
N ASN A 3 -1.42 13.78 36.51
CA ASN A 3 -1.68 14.34 35.18
C ASN A 3 -2.11 13.23 34.21
N THR A 4 -3.41 13.25 33.91
CA THR A 4 -4.07 12.39 32.93
C THR A 4 -3.65 12.86 31.54
N THR A 5 -2.84 12.08 30.81
CA THR A 5 -2.66 12.33 29.38
C THR A 5 -3.77 11.62 28.62
N VAL A 6 -4.73 12.48 28.25
CA VAL A 6 -5.85 12.34 27.32
C VAL A 6 -5.68 11.21 26.29
N ARG A 7 -6.61 10.25 26.42
CA ARG A 7 -7.27 9.48 25.36
C ARG A 7 -6.71 9.71 23.95
N THR A 8 -6.29 8.63 23.29
CA THR A 8 -6.58 8.48 21.86
C THR A 8 -8.09 8.56 21.77
N GLN A 9 -8.59 9.74 21.40
CA GLN A 9 -9.96 9.91 21.06
C GLN A 9 -10.13 9.04 19.82
N ASP A 10 -10.64 7.83 20.06
CA ASP A 10 -11.39 7.01 19.13
C ASP A 10 -12.56 7.86 18.65
N ARG A 11 -12.22 8.85 17.83
CA ARG A 11 -13.14 9.50 16.94
C ARG A 11 -13.20 8.52 15.82
N VAL A 12 -14.40 7.98 15.63
CA VAL A 12 -14.92 7.61 14.32
C VAL A 12 -14.78 8.86 13.44
N ALA A 13 -13.55 9.18 13.06
CA ALA A 13 -13.23 10.20 12.11
C ALA A 13 -13.69 9.58 10.80
N VAL A 14 -14.71 10.19 10.20
CA VAL A 14 -15.08 10.02 8.81
C VAL A 14 -13.81 9.66 8.04
N SER A 15 -13.70 8.40 7.59
CA SER A 15 -12.44 7.84 7.11
C SER A 15 -12.12 8.45 5.76
N PHE A 16 -11.54 9.64 5.78
CA PHE A 16 -10.94 10.28 4.62
C PHE A 16 -9.63 9.55 4.28
N GLY A 17 -9.65 8.23 4.05
CA GLY A 17 -8.49 7.32 3.97
C GLY A 17 -7.20 7.93 3.39
N LEU A 18 -6.87 7.63 2.12
CA LEU A 18 -5.74 8.29 1.45
C LEU A 18 -6.08 9.68 0.91
N ASP A 19 -7.37 9.98 0.74
CA ASP A 19 -7.87 11.25 0.23
C ASP A 19 -7.68 12.42 1.24
N GLY A 20 -7.83 12.13 2.53
CA GLY A 20 -7.51 13.07 3.62
C GLY A 20 -6.01 13.28 3.78
N VAL A 21 -5.20 12.22 3.60
CA VAL A 21 -3.73 12.33 3.53
C VAL A 21 -3.34 13.27 2.38
N ARG A 22 -3.91 13.06 1.19
CA ARG A 22 -3.70 13.91 0.01
C ARG A 22 -4.06 15.37 0.29
N ARG A 23 -5.29 15.65 0.74
CA ARG A 23 -5.72 17.02 1.07
C ARG A 23 -4.84 17.69 2.10
N ARG A 24 -4.33 16.94 3.09
CA ARG A 24 -3.43 17.51 4.09
C ARG A 24 -2.07 17.84 3.49
N ALA A 25 -1.51 16.96 2.66
CA ALA A 25 -0.24 17.19 1.99
C ALA A 25 -0.29 18.39 1.02
N GLU A 26 -1.44 18.61 0.36
CA GLU A 26 -1.67 19.78 -0.51
C GLU A 26 -1.66 21.09 0.28
N LYS A 27 -2.28 21.11 1.46
CA LYS A 27 -2.40 22.32 2.30
C LYS A 27 -1.14 22.63 3.10
N ASP A 28 -0.39 21.60 3.49
CA ASP A 28 0.73 21.71 4.41
C ASP A 28 1.88 20.80 3.95
N ARG A 29 2.83 21.41 3.23
CA ARG A 29 4.03 20.72 2.74
C ARG A 29 4.96 20.25 3.85
N SER A 30 4.80 20.76 5.08
CA SER A 30 5.59 20.38 6.25
C SER A 30 4.93 19.28 7.09
N ALA A 31 3.72 18.84 6.72
CA ALA A 31 2.98 17.82 7.44
C ALA A 31 3.77 16.49 7.49
N LYS A 32 3.84 15.91 8.69
CA LYS A 32 4.42 14.58 8.91
C LYS A 32 3.31 13.55 9.08
N PHE A 33 3.31 12.51 8.26
CA PHE A 33 2.37 11.39 8.35
C PHE A 33 3.07 10.20 8.99
N THR A 34 2.85 10.00 10.29
CA THR A 34 3.54 8.98 11.09
C THR A 34 2.84 7.62 11.09
N ALA A 35 1.60 7.56 10.62
CA ALA A 35 0.78 6.36 10.68
C ALA A 35 0.15 6.04 9.32
N LEU A 36 0.91 5.92 8.23
CA LEU A 36 0.32 5.60 6.92
C LEU A 36 0.01 4.11 6.73
N LEU A 37 0.69 3.23 7.46
CA LEU A 37 0.62 1.77 7.27
C LEU A 37 -0.80 1.21 7.40
N HIS A 38 -1.62 1.78 8.28
CA HIS A 38 -3.00 1.33 8.49
C HIS A 38 -3.93 1.57 7.28
N HIS A 39 -3.55 2.46 6.34
CA HIS A 39 -4.29 2.65 5.10
C HIS A 39 -4.06 1.53 4.08
N ILE A 40 -3.03 0.70 4.26
CA ILE A 40 -2.75 -0.44 3.37
C ILE A 40 -3.71 -1.58 3.72
N THR A 41 -4.86 -1.62 3.04
CA THR A 41 -5.87 -2.67 3.17
C THR A 41 -5.82 -3.62 1.97
N ALA A 42 -6.35 -4.84 2.13
CA ALA A 42 -6.43 -5.81 1.03
C ALA A 42 -7.26 -5.26 -0.14
N THR A 43 -8.34 -4.54 0.16
CA THR A 43 -9.15 -3.84 -0.86
C THR A 43 -8.31 -2.84 -1.65
N LEU A 44 -7.56 -1.97 -0.97
CA LEU A 44 -6.70 -0.98 -1.63
C LEU A 44 -5.61 -1.64 -2.49
N LEU A 45 -4.97 -2.70 -1.97
CA LEU A 45 -3.96 -3.45 -2.72
C LEU A 45 -4.56 -4.11 -3.97
N ARG A 46 -5.78 -4.62 -3.87
CA ARG A 46 -6.50 -5.21 -5.01
C ARG A 46 -6.90 -4.17 -6.04
N GLU A 47 -7.41 -3.02 -5.62
CA GLU A 47 -7.69 -1.91 -6.53
C GLU A 47 -6.42 -1.44 -7.25
N SER A 48 -5.31 -1.34 -6.52
CA SER A 48 -4.01 -0.99 -7.10
C SER A 48 -3.53 -2.05 -8.10
N TYR A 49 -3.73 -3.33 -7.79
CA TYR A 49 -3.43 -4.44 -8.69
C TYR A 49 -4.25 -4.38 -10.00
N TYR A 50 -5.54 -4.02 -9.92
CA TYR A 50 -6.38 -3.85 -11.09
C TYR A 50 -6.01 -2.66 -11.97
N GLN A 51 -5.30 -1.66 -11.43
CA GLN A 51 -4.79 -0.52 -12.19
C GLN A 51 -3.48 -0.82 -12.93
N LEU A 52 -2.84 -1.98 -12.68
CA LEU A 52 -1.65 -2.39 -13.42
C LEU A 52 -1.97 -2.65 -14.89
N LYS A 53 -0.99 -2.38 -15.77
CA LYS A 53 -1.11 -2.70 -17.21
C LYS A 53 -1.19 -4.22 -17.37
N ARG A 54 -2.27 -4.71 -17.97
CA ARG A 54 -2.53 -6.15 -18.15
C ARG A 54 -1.51 -6.83 -19.08
N ASP A 55 -1.00 -6.08 -20.06
CA ASP A 55 -0.03 -6.56 -21.05
C ASP A 55 1.42 -6.18 -20.66
N ALA A 56 1.68 -5.90 -19.38
CA ALA A 56 3.04 -5.70 -18.91
C ALA A 56 3.86 -6.99 -19.06
N ALA A 57 5.13 -6.84 -19.42
CA ALA A 57 6.07 -7.96 -19.39
C ALA A 57 6.15 -8.56 -17.98
N ALA A 58 6.29 -9.88 -17.90
CA ALA A 58 6.48 -10.58 -16.64
C ALA A 58 7.69 -10.00 -15.89
N GLY A 59 7.55 -9.88 -14.56
CA GLY A 59 8.59 -9.38 -13.68
C GLY A 59 9.72 -10.38 -13.45
N VAL A 60 10.54 -10.12 -12.43
CA VAL A 60 11.61 -11.04 -12.01
C VAL A 60 11.07 -12.40 -11.57
N ASP A 61 9.85 -12.41 -11.04
CA ASP A 61 9.17 -13.62 -10.61
C ASP A 61 8.55 -14.39 -11.79
N GLU A 62 8.80 -13.96 -13.04
CA GLU A 62 8.26 -14.51 -14.29
C GLU A 62 6.73 -14.58 -14.38
N GLU A 63 6.04 -14.01 -13.39
CA GLU A 63 4.59 -14.03 -13.29
C GLU A 63 3.97 -12.87 -14.06
N THR A 64 3.07 -13.20 -14.98
CA THR A 64 2.23 -12.26 -15.71
C THR A 64 1.05 -11.82 -14.86
N TRP A 65 0.40 -10.72 -15.28
CA TRP A 65 -0.85 -10.28 -14.66
C TRP A 65 -1.92 -11.38 -14.63
N ARG A 66 -2.03 -12.20 -15.68
CA ARG A 66 -3.05 -13.26 -15.75
C ARG A 66 -2.76 -14.41 -14.80
N GLU A 67 -1.49 -14.75 -14.63
CA GLU A 67 -1.06 -15.79 -13.69
C GLU A 67 -1.24 -15.33 -12.25
N TYR A 68 -0.87 -14.09 -11.91
CA TYR A 68 -1.10 -13.55 -10.57
C TYR A 68 -2.60 -13.48 -10.23
N TYR A 69 -3.45 -13.20 -11.22
CA TYR A 69 -4.90 -13.16 -11.02
C TYR A 69 -5.44 -14.49 -10.47
N MET A 70 -4.81 -15.62 -10.78
CA MET A 70 -5.15 -16.90 -10.21
C MET A 70 -4.71 -16.96 -8.74
N GLY A 71 -5.67 -16.86 -7.82
CA GLY A 71 -5.39 -16.83 -6.38
C GLY A 71 -5.00 -15.45 -5.83
N HIS A 72 -5.24 -14.36 -6.59
CA HIS A 72 -4.88 -13.01 -6.17
C HIS A 72 -5.49 -12.61 -4.82
N TRP A 73 -6.65 -13.14 -4.45
CA TRP A 73 -7.30 -12.90 -3.17
C TRP A 73 -6.41 -13.27 -1.98
N ASP A 74 -6.00 -14.55 -1.91
CA ASP A 74 -5.18 -15.07 -0.81
C ASP A 74 -3.77 -14.46 -0.84
N ARG A 75 -3.23 -14.24 -2.04
CA ARG A 75 -1.91 -13.63 -2.21
C ARG A 75 -1.87 -12.18 -1.75
N ILE A 76 -2.91 -11.40 -2.04
CA ILE A 76 -3.03 -10.02 -1.57
C ILE A 76 -3.22 -9.96 -0.05
N GLU A 77 -3.98 -10.89 0.52
CA GLU A 77 -4.13 -10.96 1.98
C GLU A 77 -2.79 -11.33 2.66
N ASN A 78 -2.09 -12.33 2.13
CA ASN A 78 -0.75 -12.69 2.61
C ASN A 78 0.25 -11.53 2.49
N LEU A 79 0.22 -10.81 1.37
CA LEU A 79 1.03 -9.62 1.15
C LEU A 79 0.71 -8.53 2.19
N ARG A 80 -0.57 -8.23 2.40
CA ARG A 80 -1.03 -7.29 3.43
C ARG A 80 -0.48 -7.69 4.80
N GLU A 81 -0.62 -8.95 5.20
CA GLU A 81 -0.11 -9.42 6.48
C GLU A 81 1.39 -9.23 6.62
N ARG A 82 2.17 -9.61 5.59
CA ARG A 82 3.63 -9.45 5.58
C ARG A 82 4.05 -7.98 5.66
N ILE A 83 3.32 -7.09 4.99
CA ILE A 83 3.54 -5.64 5.06
C ILE A 83 3.28 -5.14 6.48
N HIS A 84 2.14 -5.49 7.08
CA HIS A 84 1.77 -5.05 8.43
C HIS A 84 2.69 -5.64 9.50
N LYS A 85 3.20 -6.86 9.30
CA LYS A 85 4.21 -7.50 10.17
C LYS A 85 5.64 -6.98 9.95
N GLY A 86 5.87 -6.17 8.91
CA GLY A 86 7.22 -5.69 8.55
C GLY A 86 8.15 -6.77 7.95
N SER A 87 7.60 -7.94 7.61
CA SER A 87 8.34 -9.08 7.04
C SER A 87 8.33 -9.12 5.51
N TYR A 88 7.59 -8.21 4.86
CA TYR A 88 7.66 -8.07 3.40
C TYR A 88 9.05 -7.60 2.96
N ARG A 89 9.58 -8.25 1.92
CA ARG A 89 10.81 -7.89 1.21
C ARG A 89 10.47 -7.93 -0.27
N ALA A 90 10.66 -6.79 -0.95
CA ALA A 90 10.44 -6.71 -2.38
C ALA A 90 11.53 -7.52 -3.09
N PRO A 91 11.19 -8.34 -4.09
CA PRO A 91 12.20 -8.99 -4.93
C PRO A 91 13.02 -7.91 -5.64
N PRO A 92 14.31 -8.20 -5.94
CA PRO A 92 15.15 -7.26 -6.68
C PRO A 92 14.49 -6.97 -8.03
N THR A 93 14.34 -5.70 -8.39
CA THR A 93 13.85 -5.34 -9.72
C THR A 93 14.94 -5.60 -10.74
N ALA A 94 14.65 -6.43 -11.74
CA ALA A 94 15.48 -6.48 -12.94
C ALA A 94 15.28 -5.18 -13.69
N VAL A 95 16.16 -4.20 -13.46
CA VAL A 95 16.40 -3.20 -14.49
C VAL A 95 16.99 -3.99 -15.66
N LYS A 96 16.17 -4.34 -16.66
CA LYS A 96 16.71 -4.60 -17.98
C LYS A 96 17.31 -3.28 -18.44
N ALA A 97 18.60 -3.08 -18.15
CA ALA A 97 19.39 -2.03 -18.73
C ALA A 97 19.29 -2.21 -20.25
N GLY A 98 18.48 -1.38 -20.91
CA GLY A 98 18.47 -1.34 -22.37
C GLY A 98 17.14 -1.17 -23.11
N ILE A 99 15.99 -0.89 -22.48
CA ILE A 99 14.77 -0.61 -23.27
C ILE A 99 13.94 0.53 -22.65
N TYR A 100 14.43 1.77 -22.77
CA TYR A 100 13.63 2.96 -23.10
C TYR A 100 14.60 3.96 -23.76
N LYS A 101 14.66 3.92 -25.10
CA LYS A 101 14.97 5.08 -25.94
C LYS A 101 13.64 5.65 -26.42
#